data_AF-A0A1S3L6Y5-F1
#
_entry.id   AF-A0A1S3L6Y5-F1
#
_cell.length_a   1.000
_cell.length_b   1.000
_cell.length_c   1.000
_cell.angle_alpha   90.00
_cell.angle_beta   90.00
_cell.angle_gamma   90.00
#
_symmetry.space_group_name_H-M   'P 1'
#
loop_
_entity.id
_entity.type
_entity.pdbx_description
1 polymer ?
#
loop_
_entity_poly.entity_id
_entity_poly.type
_entity_poly.pdbx_seq_one_letter_code
_entity_poly.pdbx_strand_id
1 'polypeptide(L)'
;MQKITTSTNHTDADQSMEVHTPTAETPHSEYGLTENIQRIVENEKANTEKVSKQKVDLQSLPTRAYLDQTVVPILLQGLSVLAKERPANPIEFLAAFLLKNKSQFEDRN
;
A
#
# COMPACT_ATOMS: atom_id res chain seq x y z
N MET A 1 40.44 33.66 10.42
CA MET A 1 40.12 33.34 11.83
C MET A 1 40.17 31.84 12.03
N GLN A 2 40.66 31.38 13.18
CA GLN A 2 40.40 30.02 13.66
C GLN A 2 39.07 30.02 14.44
N LYS A 3 38.31 28.92 14.35
CA LYS A 3 37.63 28.34 15.51
C LYS A 3 37.65 26.82 15.36
N ILE A 4 38.54 26.21 16.14
CA ILE A 4 38.62 24.77 16.39
C ILE A 4 38.01 24.61 17.78
N THR A 5 37.02 23.74 17.97
CA THR A 5 36.54 23.38 19.32
C THR A 5 36.07 21.94 19.32
N THR A 6 36.98 21.07 19.72
CA THR A 6 36.74 19.70 20.18
C THR A 6 36.30 19.72 21.65
N SER A 7 35.37 18.83 22.00
CA SER A 7 34.99 18.27 23.33
C SER A 7 33.48 17.98 23.30
N THR A 8 32.94 16.93 23.95
CA THR A 8 33.48 16.21 25.11
C THR A 8 33.08 14.73 25.07
N ASN A 9 33.98 13.81 25.43
CA ASN A 9 33.65 12.39 25.67
C ASN A 9 33.29 12.16 27.15
N HIS A 10 32.11 11.55 27.38
CA HIS A 10 31.61 10.86 28.58
C HIS A 10 30.31 10.09 28.18
N THR A 11 29.85 9.01 28.83
CA THR A 11 30.28 8.35 30.09
C THR A 11 30.30 6.82 29.93
N ASP A 12 30.98 6.14 30.84
CA ASP A 12 31.02 4.70 31.13
C ASP A 12 29.70 4.13 31.71
N ALA A 13 29.36 2.88 31.36
CA ALA A 13 28.58 1.95 32.19
C ALA A 13 28.68 0.53 31.59
N ASP A 14 29.85 -0.11 31.71
CA ASP A 14 29.93 -1.57 31.57
C ASP A 14 29.27 -2.21 32.80
N GLN A 15 28.31 -3.12 32.58
CA GLN A 15 27.83 -4.01 33.63
C GLN A 15 27.81 -5.45 33.11
N SER A 16 29.02 -5.98 33.00
CA SER A 16 29.40 -7.38 33.12
C SER A 16 28.32 -8.35 33.63
N MET A 17 28.11 -9.41 32.85
CA MET A 17 27.86 -10.80 33.28
C MET A 17 26.63 -11.09 34.16
N GLU A 18 25.72 -11.92 33.63
CA GLU A 18 25.67 -13.31 34.11
C GLU A 18 25.13 -14.29 33.06
N VAL A 19 25.59 -15.54 33.17
CA VAL A 19 25.16 -16.70 32.37
C VAL A 19 23.79 -17.17 32.87
N HIS A 20 22.95 -17.77 32.01
CA HIS A 20 22.16 -19.01 32.26
C HIS A 20 21.16 -19.26 31.12
N THR A 21 21.51 -20.16 30.22
CA THR A 21 20.59 -21.24 29.83
C THR A 21 20.91 -22.46 30.71
N PRO A 22 20.04 -23.47 30.88
CA PRO A 22 18.69 -23.65 30.34
C PRO A 22 17.61 -23.89 31.42
N THR A 23 16.32 -23.75 31.07
CA THR A 23 15.27 -24.72 31.43
C THR A 23 14.06 -24.52 30.53
N ALA A 24 13.65 -25.58 29.83
CA ALA A 24 12.36 -25.63 29.17
C ALA A 24 11.31 -26.06 30.19
N GLU A 25 10.71 -25.10 30.89
CA GLU A 25 9.41 -25.32 31.53
C GLU A 25 8.43 -24.22 31.09
N THR A 26 7.29 -24.66 30.57
CA THR A 26 6.15 -23.83 30.22
C THR A 26 5.11 -23.85 31.35
N PRO A 27 5.06 -22.82 32.22
CA PRO A 27 3.95 -22.60 33.14
C PRO A 27 3.11 -21.35 32.76
N HIS A 28 3.02 -21.02 31.47
CA HIS A 28 2.12 -19.97 30.97
C HIS A 28 1.10 -20.52 29.96
N SER A 29 0.34 -21.51 30.43
CA SER A 29 -0.94 -21.95 29.84
C SER A 29 -2.12 -21.05 30.25
N GLU A 30 -1.85 -19.77 30.55
CA GLU A 30 -2.81 -18.83 31.14
C GLU A 30 -2.52 -17.41 30.62
N TYR A 31 -3.54 -16.56 30.51
CA TYR A 31 -3.47 -15.16 30.05
C TYR A 31 -3.28 -14.91 28.53
N GLY A 32 -4.12 -15.52 27.69
CA GLY A 32 -4.91 -14.83 26.65
C GLY A 32 -4.23 -14.05 25.50
N LEU A 33 -2.90 -13.95 25.45
CA LEU A 33 -2.21 -13.11 24.46
C LEU A 33 -2.10 -13.78 23.08
N THR A 34 -2.05 -15.11 23.04
CA THR A 34 -2.03 -15.90 21.80
C THR A 34 -3.31 -15.75 20.99
N GLU A 35 -4.47 -15.80 21.66
CA GLU A 35 -5.78 -15.71 20.98
C GLU A 35 -6.00 -14.33 20.34
N ASN A 36 -5.55 -13.26 20.99
CA ASN A 36 -5.61 -11.91 20.43
C ASN A 36 -4.70 -11.76 19.21
N ILE A 37 -3.48 -12.32 19.24
CA ILE A 37 -2.57 -12.31 18.09
C ILE A 37 -3.15 -13.15 16.93
N GLN A 38 -3.72 -14.33 17.22
CA GLN A 38 -4.38 -15.18 16.23
C GLN A 38 -5.54 -14.43 15.55
N ARG A 39 -6.40 -13.74 16.32
CA ARG A 39 -7.50 -12.92 15.80
C ARG A 39 -7.02 -11.73 14.96
N ILE A 40 -5.87 -11.11 15.29
CA ILE A 40 -5.30 -10.01 14.48
C ILE A 40 -4.83 -10.54 13.12
N VAL A 41 -4.11 -11.66 13.08
CA VAL A 41 -3.61 -12.25 11.82
C VAL A 41 -4.73 -12.79 10.93
N GLU A 42 -5.79 -13.37 11.53
CA GLU A 42 -6.99 -13.75 10.79
C GLU A 42 -7.78 -12.54 10.25
N ASN A 43 -7.88 -11.47 11.04
CA ASN A 43 -8.56 -10.24 10.61
C ASN A 43 -7.79 -9.53 9.47
N GLU A 44 -6.45 -9.57 9.47
CA GLU A 44 -5.64 -9.02 8.38
C GLU A 44 -5.81 -9.83 7.08
N LYS A 45 -5.74 -11.18 7.15
CA LYS A 45 -6.03 -12.04 6.00
C LYS A 45 -7.46 -11.92 5.48
N ALA A 46 -8.44 -11.73 6.36
CA ALA A 46 -9.83 -11.53 5.96
C ALA A 46 -10.09 -10.15 5.34
N ASN A 47 -9.27 -9.13 5.64
CA ASN A 47 -9.43 -7.79 5.08
C ASN A 47 -9.06 -7.72 3.59
N THR A 48 -8.05 -8.49 3.16
CA THR A 48 -7.63 -8.54 1.75
C THR A 48 -8.67 -9.21 0.84
N GLU A 49 -9.46 -10.17 1.35
CA GLU A 49 -10.47 -10.90 0.55
C GLU A 49 -11.92 -10.48 0.81
N LYS A 50 -12.16 -9.57 1.76
CA LYS A 50 -13.49 -9.00 2.04
C LYS A 50 -13.51 -7.48 1.95
N VAL A 51 -12.86 -6.94 0.91
CA VAL A 51 -13.46 -5.81 0.18
C VAL A 51 -14.74 -6.35 -0.44
N SER A 52 -15.81 -6.36 0.37
CA SER A 52 -17.15 -6.66 -0.08
C SER A 52 -17.43 -5.78 -1.30
N LYS A 53 -18.03 -6.37 -2.33
CA LYS A 53 -18.47 -5.66 -3.55
C LYS A 53 -19.68 -4.79 -3.22
N GLN A 54 -19.52 -3.89 -2.26
CA GLN A 54 -20.37 -2.74 -2.05
C GLN A 54 -20.22 -1.91 -3.31
N LYS A 55 -21.10 -2.18 -4.29
CA LYS A 55 -21.14 -1.48 -5.56
C LYS A 55 -21.21 0.00 -5.24
N VAL A 56 -20.11 0.70 -5.49
CA VAL A 56 -20.02 2.13 -5.26
C VAL A 56 -21.07 2.75 -6.18
N ASP A 57 -22.03 3.47 -5.62
CA ASP A 57 -22.99 4.19 -6.44
C ASP A 57 -22.26 5.34 -7.12
N LEU A 58 -21.81 5.10 -8.34
CA LEU A 58 -21.06 6.04 -9.16
C LEU A 58 -21.81 7.38 -9.32
N GLN A 59 -23.14 7.39 -9.28
CA GLN A 59 -23.93 8.62 -9.42
C GLN A 59 -23.88 9.51 -8.15
N SER A 60 -23.56 8.94 -6.99
CA SER A 60 -23.41 9.66 -5.72
C SER A 60 -22.01 10.27 -5.51
N LEU A 61 -21.03 9.87 -6.33
CA LEU A 61 -19.63 10.24 -6.12
C LEU A 61 -19.35 11.73 -6.43
N PRO A 62 -18.50 12.41 -5.64
CA PRO A 62 -17.88 13.67 -6.06
C PRO A 62 -17.16 13.51 -7.40
N THR A 63 -17.21 14.53 -8.26
CA THR A 63 -16.74 14.48 -9.65
C THR A 63 -15.35 13.87 -9.82
N ARG A 64 -14.41 14.20 -8.93
CA ARG A 64 -13.06 13.64 -8.96
C ARG A 64 -13.06 12.12 -8.74
N ALA A 65 -13.75 11.64 -7.71
CA ALA A 65 -13.82 10.21 -7.39
C ALA A 65 -14.53 9.42 -8.51
N TYR A 66 -15.56 9.99 -9.14
CA TYR A 66 -16.21 9.39 -10.32
C TYR A 66 -15.22 9.21 -11.48
N LEU A 67 -14.43 10.23 -11.81
CA LEU A 67 -13.45 10.17 -12.90
C LEU A 67 -12.30 9.21 -12.57
N ASP A 68 -11.78 9.27 -11.34
CA ASP A 68 -10.69 8.43 -10.83
C ASP A 68 -11.06 6.92 -10.89
N GLN A 69 -12.34 6.57 -10.65
CA GLN A 69 -12.87 5.21 -10.78
C GLN A 69 -13.18 4.80 -12.23
N THR A 70 -13.84 5.67 -13.01
CA THR A 70 -14.42 5.25 -14.31
C THR A 70 -13.47 5.34 -15.51
N VAL A 71 -12.68 6.41 -15.64
CA VAL A 71 -12.00 6.73 -16.91
C VAL A 71 -10.54 7.14 -16.78
N VAL A 72 -10.11 7.66 -15.63
CA VAL A 72 -8.72 8.11 -15.43
C VAL A 72 -7.68 7.01 -15.68
N PRO A 73 -7.84 5.75 -15.22
CA PRO A 73 -6.83 4.72 -15.44
C PRO A 73 -6.53 4.44 -16.93
N ILE A 74 -7.59 4.30 -17.75
CA ILE A 74 -7.44 4.04 -19.18
C ILE A 74 -6.99 5.30 -19.94
N LEU A 75 -7.41 6.50 -19.51
CA LEU A 75 -6.96 7.77 -20.09
C LEU A 75 -5.47 8.02 -19.83
N LEU A 76 -4.96 7.78 -18.63
CA LEU A 76 -3.53 7.93 -18.33
C LEU A 76 -2.65 7.01 -19.20
N GLN A 77 -3.07 5.77 -19.41
CA GLN A 77 -2.36 4.85 -20.30
C GLN A 77 -2.46 5.27 -21.77
N GLY A 78 -3.66 5.64 -22.24
CA GLY A 78 -3.89 6.09 -23.61
C GLY A 78 -3.14 7.39 -23.96
N LEU A 79 -3.12 8.35 -23.06
CA LEU A 79 -2.37 9.61 -23.20
C LEU A 79 -0.85 9.37 -23.20
N SER A 80 -0.36 8.42 -22.40
CA SER A 80 1.06 8.03 -22.40
C SER A 80 1.50 7.45 -23.74
N VAL A 81 0.67 6.59 -24.35
CA VAL A 81 0.92 6.05 -25.70
C VAL A 81 0.80 7.15 -26.76
N LEU A 82 -0.25 7.98 -26.70
CA LEU A 82 -0.47 9.10 -27.62
C LEU A 82 0.71 10.08 -27.64
N ALA A 83 1.24 10.44 -26.47
CA ALA A 83 2.37 11.37 -26.34
C ALA A 83 3.68 10.84 -26.94
N LYS A 84 3.84 9.51 -26.98
CA LYS A 84 4.97 8.81 -27.58
C LYS A 84 4.83 8.68 -29.10
N GLU A 85 3.69 8.21 -29.59
CA GLU A 85 3.47 7.92 -31.01
C GLU A 85 3.17 9.18 -31.85
N ARG A 86 2.60 10.22 -31.24
CA ARG A 86 2.23 11.51 -31.88
C ARG A 86 1.57 11.38 -33.26
N PRO A 87 0.48 10.59 -33.38
CA PRO A 87 -0.20 10.36 -34.66
C PRO A 87 -0.85 11.64 -35.20
N ALA A 88 -1.03 11.71 -36.52
CA ALA A 88 -1.61 12.87 -37.20
C ALA A 88 -3.02 13.25 -36.70
N ASN A 89 -3.83 12.26 -36.35
CA ASN A 89 -5.19 12.43 -35.81
C ASN A 89 -5.23 12.01 -34.32
N PRO A 90 -4.77 12.86 -33.38
CA PRO A 90 -4.58 12.45 -31.98
C PRO A 90 -5.88 12.09 -31.25
N ILE A 91 -6.99 12.76 -31.56
CA ILE A 91 -8.31 12.50 -30.95
C ILE A 91 -8.86 11.15 -31.42
N GLU A 92 -8.79 10.87 -32.73
CA GLU A 92 -9.24 9.61 -33.33
C GLU A 92 -8.44 8.43 -32.79
N PHE A 93 -7.11 8.56 -32.71
CA PHE A 93 -6.23 7.56 -32.12
C PHE A 93 -6.60 7.27 -30.65
N LEU A 94 -6.81 8.31 -29.84
CA LEU A 94 -7.17 8.13 -28.43
C LEU A 94 -8.55 7.47 -28.30
N ALA A 95 -9.55 7.86 -29.08
CA ALA A 95 -10.86 7.22 -29.08
C ALA A 95 -10.78 5.74 -29.47
N ALA A 96 -10.02 5.41 -30.52
CA ALA A 96 -9.76 4.02 -30.92
C ALA A 96 -9.01 3.23 -29.84
N PHE A 97 -8.03 3.85 -29.16
CA PHE A 97 -7.34 3.24 -28.02
C PHE A 97 -8.30 2.93 -26.87
N LEU A 98 -9.17 3.86 -26.49
CA LEU A 98 -10.15 3.66 -25.42
C LEU A 98 -11.10 2.50 -25.76
N LEU A 99 -11.66 2.48 -26.97
CA LEU A 99 -12.57 1.42 -27.40
C LEU A 99 -11.89 0.04 -27.47
N LYS A 100 -10.66 -0.03 -27.97
CA LYS A 100 -9.89 -1.29 -28.10
C LYS A 100 -9.52 -1.91 -26.76
N ASN A 101 -9.18 -1.09 -25.76
CA ASN A 101 -8.70 -1.56 -24.46
C ASN A 101 -9.79 -1.60 -23.38
N LYS A 102 -11.00 -1.10 -23.68
CA LYS A 102 -12.12 -0.90 -22.75
C LYS A 102 -12.33 -2.05 -21.75
N SER A 103 -12.41 -3.30 -22.22
CA SER A 103 -12.68 -4.48 -21.38
C SER A 103 -11.63 -4.72 -20.29
N GLN A 104 -10.38 -4.29 -20.49
CA GLN A 104 -9.31 -4.44 -19.50
C GLN A 104 -9.47 -3.51 -18.29
N PHE A 105 -10.40 -2.56 -18.34
CA PHE A 105 -10.61 -1.53 -17.32
C PHE A 105 -12.01 -1.55 -16.70
N GLU A 106 -13.07 -2.04 -17.39
CA GLU A 106 -14.40 -2.14 -16.78
C GLU A 106 -14.48 -3.20 -15.67
N ASP A 107 -13.82 -4.35 -15.82
CA ASP A 107 -13.86 -5.45 -14.82
C ASP A 107 -13.04 -5.17 -13.54
N ARG A 108 -12.41 -3.99 -13.45
CA ARG A 108 -11.56 -3.56 -12.32
C ARG A 108 -12.24 -2.62 -11.32
N ASN A 109 -13.53 -2.31 -11.54
CA ASN A 109 -14.33 -1.39 -10.72
C ASN A 109 -15.62 -2.05 -10.16
#